data_AF-A0A8K9UN03-F1
#
_entry.id   AF-A0A8K9UN03-F1
#
_cell.length_a   1.000
_cell.length_b   1.000
_cell.length_c   1.000
_cell.angle_alpha   90.00
_cell.angle_beta   90.00
_cell.angle_gamma   90.00
#
_symmetry.space_group_name_H-M   'P 1'
#
loop_
_entity.id
_entity.type
_entity.pdbx_description
1 polymer ?
#
loop_
_entity_poly.entity_id
_entity_poly.type
_entity_poly.pdbx_seq_one_letter_code
_entity_poly.pdbx_strand_id
1 'polypeptide(L)'
;GVAGFVVFCSLLISLSLSVSLSLQYFCCLLLIFLIELVAGVLAYVYYQRLSEELKQHLNETMTENYAQPGKEAITLAVDRLQQDFKCCGSNNSLDWLQSVYMTSAVSEGRVVPDSCCKTITTLCGRRDHPSNIYKTEGGCITKLEQFLADHLLIIGAVGIGVACLQVGLFIFQYCGSTSQQTQAITIRLSQSII
;
A
#
# COMPACT_ATOMS: atom_id res chain seq x y z
N GLY A 1 11.35 10.07 -13.91
CA GLY A 1 10.68 9.79 -12.62
C GLY A 1 11.31 10.62 -11.52
N VAL A 2 10.66 10.74 -10.36
CA VAL A 2 11.08 11.61 -9.23
C VAL A 2 12.54 11.37 -8.82
N ALA A 3 12.97 10.11 -8.70
CA ALA A 3 14.37 9.77 -8.38
C ALA A 3 15.38 10.34 -9.40
N GLY A 4 15.05 10.29 -10.69
CA GLY A 4 15.91 10.85 -11.75
C GLY A 4 16.03 12.37 -11.69
N PHE A 5 14.95 13.06 -11.32
CA PHE A 5 14.98 14.51 -11.11
C PHE A 5 15.85 14.87 -9.90
N VAL A 6 15.71 14.15 -8.78
CA VAL A 6 16.53 14.37 -7.57
C VAL A 6 18.02 14.13 -7.87
N VAL A 7 18.37 13.06 -8.58
CA VAL A 7 19.77 12.80 -8.98
C VAL A 7 20.29 13.90 -9.90
N PHE A 8 19.51 14.33 -10.90
CA PHE A 8 19.89 15.41 -11.80
C PHE A 8 20.11 16.73 -11.06
N CYS A 9 19.22 17.10 -10.14
CA CYS A 9 19.38 18.27 -9.28
C CYS A 9 20.63 18.18 -8.40
N SER A 10 20.90 17.03 -7.77
CA SER A 10 22.14 16.81 -6.99
C SER A 10 23.39 17.05 -7.84
N LEU A 11 23.40 16.57 -9.08
CA LEU A 11 24.53 16.75 -10.01
C LEU A 11 24.71 18.22 -10.39
N LEU A 12 23.63 18.93 -10.75
CA LEU A 12 23.68 20.35 -11.08
C LEU A 12 24.15 21.21 -9.90
N ILE A 13 23.67 20.91 -8.70
CA ILE A 13 24.06 21.63 -7.47
C ILE A 13 25.53 21.37 -7.15
N SER A 14 26.03 20.16 -7.36
CA SER A 14 27.45 19.84 -7.15
C SER A 14 28.38 20.54 -8.14
N LEU A 15 27.91 20.80 -9.37
CA LEU A 15 28.64 21.61 -10.36
C LEU A 15 28.58 23.11 -10.04
N SER A 16 27.57 23.55 -9.29
CA SER A 16 27.49 24.93 -8.82
C SER A 16 28.48 25.17 -7.66
N LEU A 17 29.15 26.32 -7.63
CA LEU A 17 30.03 26.70 -6.51
C LEU A 17 29.28 27.41 -5.35
N SER A 18 27.94 27.48 -5.41
CA SER A 18 27.15 28.22 -4.44
C SER A 18 26.84 27.41 -3.17
N VAL A 19 27.55 27.71 -2.08
CA VAL A 19 27.38 27.04 -0.78
C VAL A 19 25.96 27.18 -0.22
N SER A 20 25.31 28.33 -0.42
CA SER A 20 23.93 28.57 0.04
C SER A 20 22.93 27.60 -0.59
N LEU A 21 23.11 27.27 -1.88
CA LEU A 21 22.21 26.36 -2.61
C LEU A 21 22.40 24.91 -2.14
N SER A 22 23.65 24.50 -1.89
CA SER A 22 24.01 23.20 -1.31
C SER A 22 23.35 23.00 0.06
N LEU A 23 23.42 23.99 0.95
CA LEU A 23 22.83 23.93 2.29
C LEU A 23 21.30 23.79 2.23
N GLN A 24 20.64 24.58 1.38
CA GLN A 24 19.19 24.52 1.25
C GLN A 24 18.73 23.17 0.69
N TYR A 25 19.45 22.62 -0.28
CA TYR A 25 19.17 21.29 -0.82
C TYR A 25 19.36 20.18 0.22
N PHE A 26 20.42 20.26 1.03
CA PHE A 26 20.64 19.35 2.15
C PHE A 26 19.49 19.38 3.15
N CYS A 27 19.03 20.56 3.54
CA CYS A 27 17.87 20.71 4.41
C CYS A 27 16.59 20.12 3.79
N CYS A 28 16.35 20.33 2.49
CA CYS A 28 15.22 19.73 1.79
C CYS A 28 15.28 18.20 1.78
N LEU A 29 16.43 17.61 1.46
CA LEU A 29 16.61 16.15 1.48
C LEU A 29 16.39 15.59 2.90
N LEU A 30 16.88 16.29 3.93
CA LEU A 30 16.67 15.87 5.33
C LEU A 30 15.19 15.89 5.70
N LEU A 31 14.46 16.93 5.29
CA LEU A 31 13.02 17.00 5.53
C LEU A 31 12.27 15.87 4.80
N ILE A 32 12.64 15.56 3.56
CA ILE A 32 12.04 14.45 2.80
C ILE A 32 12.30 13.11 3.52
N PHE A 33 13.54 12.86 3.96
CA PHE A 33 13.89 11.66 4.70
C PHE A 33 13.06 11.51 5.99
N LEU A 34 12.87 12.59 6.74
CA LEU A 34 12.04 12.59 7.95
C LEU A 34 10.57 12.30 7.64
N ILE A 35 10.03 12.87 6.56
CA ILE A 35 8.66 12.60 6.11
C ILE A 35 8.51 11.13 5.71
N GLU A 36 9.47 10.57 4.97
CA GLU A 36 9.46 9.15 4.58
C GLU A 36 9.55 8.22 5.78
N LEU A 37 10.40 8.54 6.76
CA LEU A 37 10.49 7.78 8.01
C LEU A 37 9.16 7.78 8.76
N VAL A 38 8.54 8.96 8.94
CA VAL A 38 7.24 9.08 9.61
C VAL A 38 6.16 8.33 8.82
N ALA A 39 6.13 8.47 7.49
CA ALA A 39 5.18 7.76 6.64
C ALA A 39 5.35 6.24 6.74
N GLY A 40 6.59 5.74 6.76
CA GLY A 40 6.88 4.31 6.94
C GLY A 40 6.43 3.78 8.30
N VAL A 41 6.68 4.53 9.38
CA VAL A 41 6.22 4.17 10.73
C VAL A 41 4.69 4.18 10.80
N LEU A 42 4.03 5.21 10.28
CA LEU A 42 2.57 5.29 10.24
C LEU A 42 1.97 4.14 9.42
N ALA A 43 2.54 3.83 8.25
CA ALA A 43 2.09 2.72 7.42
C ALA A 43 2.19 1.38 8.17
N TYR A 44 3.28 1.13 8.90
CA TYR A 44 3.45 -0.08 9.71
C TYR A 44 2.41 -0.16 10.84
N VAL A 45 2.21 0.94 11.59
CA VAL A 45 1.23 0.98 12.68
C VAL A 45 -0.19 0.79 12.15
N TYR A 46 -0.57 1.47 11.06
CA TYR A 46 -1.88 1.32 10.45
C TYR A 46 -2.10 -0.07 9.89
N TYR A 47 -1.09 -0.71 9.28
CA TYR A 47 -1.20 -2.09 8.81
C TYR A 47 -1.53 -3.06 9.95
N GLN A 48 -0.86 -2.91 11.10
CA GLN A 48 -1.12 -3.75 12.29
C GLN A 48 -2.54 -3.55 12.85
N ARG A 49 -3.06 -2.31 12.83
CA ARG A 49 -4.44 -2.03 13.28
C ARG A 49 -5.48 -2.50 12.28
N LEU A 50 -5.22 -2.25 10.99
CA LEU A 50 -6.15 -2.54 9.91
C LEU A 50 -6.37 -4.04 9.75
N SER A 51 -5.39 -4.90 10.03
CA SER A 51 -5.59 -6.36 9.95
C SER A 51 -6.65 -6.87 10.93
N GLU A 52 -6.65 -6.38 12.18
CA GLU A 52 -7.67 -6.77 13.17
C GLU A 52 -9.03 -6.12 12.89
N GLU A 53 -9.04 -4.81 12.61
CA GLU A 53 -10.30 -4.11 12.30
C GLU A 53 -10.96 -4.66 11.04
N LEU A 54 -10.19 -4.93 9.99
CA LEU A 54 -10.66 -5.54 8.76
C LEU A 54 -11.33 -6.88 9.03
N LYS A 55 -10.78 -7.69 9.95
CA LYS A 55 -11.36 -9.00 10.26
C LYS A 55 -12.78 -8.89 10.79
N GLN A 56 -12.98 -7.96 11.71
CA GLN A 56 -14.28 -7.74 12.32
C GLN A 56 -15.24 -7.04 11.34
N HIS A 57 -14.80 -5.95 10.73
CA HIS A 57 -15.64 -5.12 9.85
C HIS A 57 -16.08 -5.87 8.60
N LEU A 58 -15.22 -6.71 8.00
CA LEU A 58 -15.59 -7.46 6.80
C LEU A 58 -16.70 -8.46 7.09
N ASN A 59 -16.60 -9.17 8.22
CA ASN A 59 -17.60 -10.14 8.62
C ASN A 59 -18.95 -9.47 8.88
N GLU A 60 -18.97 -8.43 9.71
CA GLU A 60 -20.19 -7.63 9.98
C GLU A 60 -20.77 -7.04 8.68
N THR A 61 -19.92 -6.51 7.79
CA THR A 61 -20.36 -5.96 6.51
C THR A 61 -20.99 -7.01 5.60
N MET A 62 -20.38 -8.20 5.48
CA MET A 62 -20.95 -9.26 4.65
C MET A 62 -22.23 -9.85 5.26
N THR A 63 -22.29 -10.00 6.58
CA THR A 63 -23.40 -10.68 7.25
C THR A 63 -24.60 -9.76 7.49
N GLU A 64 -24.40 -8.46 7.67
CA GLU A 64 -25.49 -7.52 8.01
C GLU A 64 -25.84 -6.54 6.89
N ASN A 65 -24.90 -6.23 5.99
CA ASN A 65 -25.07 -5.14 5.02
C ASN A 65 -25.19 -5.62 3.57
N TYR A 66 -24.90 -6.88 3.29
CA TYR A 66 -25.01 -7.45 1.95
C TYR A 66 -26.48 -7.56 1.49
N ALA A 67 -26.74 -7.15 0.24
CA ALA A 67 -28.06 -7.13 -0.39
C ALA A 67 -29.14 -6.34 0.37
N GLN A 68 -28.74 -5.39 1.22
CA GLN A 68 -29.65 -4.51 1.94
C GLN A 68 -30.05 -3.30 1.09
N PRO A 69 -31.31 -2.82 1.18
CA PRO A 69 -31.76 -1.61 0.48
C PRO A 69 -30.92 -0.38 0.86
N GLY A 70 -30.46 0.39 -0.13
CA GLY A 70 -29.61 1.56 0.09
C GLY A 70 -28.14 1.25 0.39
N LYS A 71 -27.73 -0.02 0.29
CA LYS A 71 -26.35 -0.52 0.48
C LYS A 71 -25.84 -1.27 -0.75
N GLU A 72 -26.27 -0.87 -1.93
CA GLU A 72 -25.92 -1.50 -3.22
C GLU A 72 -24.41 -1.43 -3.49
N ALA A 73 -23.76 -0.33 -3.07
CA ALA A 73 -22.31 -0.17 -3.18
C ALA A 73 -21.54 -1.22 -2.36
N ILE A 74 -22.07 -1.61 -1.18
CA ILE A 74 -21.49 -2.66 -0.35
C ILE A 74 -21.64 -4.01 -1.03
N THR A 75 -22.82 -4.30 -1.57
CA THR A 75 -23.09 -5.54 -2.31
C THR A 75 -22.11 -5.70 -3.47
N LEU A 76 -21.98 -4.64 -4.30
CA LEU A 76 -21.04 -4.64 -5.42
C LEU A 76 -19.57 -4.80 -4.98
N ALA A 77 -19.18 -4.20 -3.86
CA ALA A 77 -17.83 -4.33 -3.32
C ALA A 77 -17.56 -5.77 -2.84
N VAL A 78 -18.51 -6.40 -2.15
CA VAL A 78 -18.41 -7.80 -1.72
C VAL A 78 -18.37 -8.75 -2.91
N ASP A 79 -19.21 -8.52 -3.93
CA ASP A 79 -19.23 -9.36 -5.14
C ASP A 79 -17.89 -9.32 -5.88
N ARG A 80 -17.30 -8.12 -6.02
CA ARG A 80 -15.97 -7.94 -6.59
C ARG A 80 -14.90 -8.60 -5.74
N LEU A 81 -14.92 -8.39 -4.43
CA LEU A 81 -13.97 -9.01 -3.51
C LEU A 81 -13.96 -10.54 -3.69
N GLN A 82 -15.13 -11.17 -3.76
CA GLN A 82 -15.24 -12.62 -3.92
C GLN A 82 -14.67 -13.11 -5.26
N GLN A 83 -14.92 -12.39 -6.34
CA GLN A 83 -14.43 -12.75 -7.68
C GLN A 83 -12.94 -12.48 -7.86
N ASP A 84 -12.47 -11.31 -7.44
CA ASP A 84 -11.07 -10.89 -7.58
C ASP A 84 -10.15 -11.78 -6.72
N PHE A 85 -10.57 -12.08 -5.49
CA PHE A 85 -9.80 -12.90 -4.55
C PHE A 85 -10.15 -14.38 -4.57
N LYS A 86 -11.12 -14.79 -5.41
CA LYS A 86 -11.57 -16.18 -5.55
C LYS A 86 -11.89 -16.81 -4.19
N CYS A 87 -12.74 -16.14 -3.43
CA CYS A 87 -13.11 -16.49 -2.06
C CYS A 87 -14.63 -16.44 -1.88
N CYS A 88 -15.14 -17.01 -0.78
CA CYS A 88 -16.56 -16.96 -0.45
C CYS A 88 -16.76 -16.83 1.05
N GLY A 89 -17.53 -15.82 1.46
CA GLY A 89 -17.70 -15.44 2.86
C GLY A 89 -16.45 -14.78 3.45
N SER A 90 -16.57 -14.28 4.68
CA SER A 90 -15.49 -13.56 5.35
C SER A 90 -14.37 -14.53 5.75
N ASN A 91 -14.68 -15.48 6.62
CA ASN A 91 -13.82 -16.56 7.08
C ASN A 91 -14.04 -17.85 6.26
N ASN A 92 -15.29 -18.11 5.86
CA ASN A 92 -15.64 -19.25 5.02
C ASN A 92 -17.07 -19.09 4.46
N SER A 93 -17.46 -19.97 3.53
CA SER A 93 -18.77 -19.89 2.87
C SER A 93 -19.97 -20.05 3.82
N LEU A 94 -19.80 -20.65 5.00
CA LEU A 94 -20.88 -20.86 5.98
C LEU A 94 -21.27 -19.56 6.68
N ASP A 95 -20.46 -18.50 6.62
CA ASP A 95 -20.80 -17.18 7.17
C ASP A 95 -22.12 -16.66 6.58
N TRP A 96 -22.44 -17.04 5.33
CA TRP A 96 -23.71 -16.72 4.69
C TRP A 96 -24.92 -17.32 5.41
N LEU A 97 -24.79 -18.46 6.09
CA LEU A 97 -25.89 -19.08 6.85
C LEU A 97 -26.35 -18.21 8.02
N GLN A 98 -25.46 -17.37 8.55
CA GLN A 98 -25.76 -16.45 9.67
C GLN A 98 -26.08 -15.03 9.19
N SER A 99 -26.05 -14.78 7.88
CA SER A 99 -26.28 -13.46 7.30
C SER A 99 -27.76 -13.13 7.14
N VAL A 100 -28.08 -11.83 7.16
CA VAL A 100 -29.41 -11.30 6.80
C VAL A 100 -29.78 -11.62 5.35
N TYR A 101 -28.80 -11.88 4.49
CA TYR A 101 -29.02 -12.28 3.11
C TYR A 101 -29.75 -13.62 3.02
N MET A 102 -29.42 -14.59 3.89
CA MET A 102 -30.02 -15.92 3.89
C MET A 102 -31.54 -15.89 4.12
N THR A 103 -32.01 -14.97 4.96
CA THR A 103 -33.44 -14.81 5.28
C THR A 103 -34.15 -13.83 4.34
N SER A 104 -33.40 -13.14 3.48
CA SER A 104 -33.96 -12.18 2.53
C SER A 104 -34.62 -12.85 1.32
N ALA A 105 -35.63 -12.20 0.75
CA ALA A 105 -36.23 -12.65 -0.52
C ALA A 105 -35.21 -12.65 -1.68
N VAL A 106 -34.16 -11.84 -1.58
CA VAL A 106 -33.09 -11.72 -2.58
C VAL A 106 -32.23 -12.99 -2.66
N SER A 107 -32.16 -13.80 -1.59
CA SER A 107 -31.45 -15.09 -1.65
C SER A 107 -32.02 -15.99 -2.76
N GLU A 108 -33.33 -15.97 -2.99
CA GLU A 108 -33.98 -16.86 -3.97
C GLU A 108 -33.60 -18.34 -3.79
N GLY A 109 -33.43 -18.76 -2.53
CA GLY A 109 -33.04 -20.12 -2.16
C GLY A 109 -31.55 -20.43 -2.39
N ARG A 110 -30.71 -19.43 -2.66
CA ARG A 110 -29.25 -19.58 -2.73
C ARG A 110 -28.66 -19.64 -1.32
N VAL A 111 -27.74 -20.58 -1.11
CA VAL A 111 -27.02 -20.74 0.17
C VAL A 111 -25.81 -19.80 0.28
N VAL A 112 -25.34 -19.29 -0.86
CA VAL A 112 -24.32 -18.24 -0.98
C VAL A 112 -24.67 -17.34 -2.16
N PRO A 113 -24.20 -16.09 -2.23
CA PRO A 113 -24.39 -15.26 -3.41
C PRO A 113 -23.77 -15.85 -4.68
N ASP A 114 -24.27 -15.48 -5.85
CA ASP A 114 -23.75 -16.00 -7.13
C ASP A 114 -22.30 -15.54 -7.41
N SER A 115 -21.86 -14.44 -6.79
CA SER A 115 -20.46 -13.99 -6.77
C SER A 115 -19.51 -14.94 -6.03
N CYS A 116 -20.00 -15.91 -5.26
CA CYS A 116 -19.17 -16.99 -4.70
C CYS A 116 -18.87 -18.11 -5.71
N CYS A 117 -19.53 -18.12 -6.86
CA CYS A 117 -19.37 -19.19 -7.84
C CYS A 117 -18.12 -18.99 -8.70
N LYS A 118 -17.46 -20.10 -9.03
CA LYS A 118 -16.34 -20.15 -9.98
C LYS A 118 -16.74 -19.77 -11.40
N THR A 119 -17.99 -20.06 -11.75
CA THR A 119 -18.63 -19.64 -12.99
C THR A 119 -19.94 -18.98 -12.63
N ILE A 120 -19.99 -17.66 -12.78
CA ILE A 120 -21.17 -16.87 -12.45
C ILE A 120 -22.28 -17.23 -13.44
N THR A 121 -23.28 -17.93 -12.95
CA THR A 121 -24.54 -18.18 -13.65
C THR A 121 -25.68 -17.87 -12.69
N THR A 122 -26.85 -17.53 -13.23
CA THR A 122 -28.03 -17.22 -12.42
C THR A 122 -28.34 -18.38 -11.48
N LEU A 123 -28.43 -18.12 -10.17
CA LEU A 123 -28.78 -19.11 -9.15
C LEU A 123 -27.75 -20.24 -8.95
N CYS A 124 -26.50 -20.04 -9.39
CA CYS A 124 -25.42 -20.99 -9.15
C CYS A 124 -25.16 -21.22 -7.65
N GLY A 125 -25.40 -20.20 -6.82
CA GLY A 125 -25.23 -20.23 -5.37
C GLY A 125 -26.20 -21.14 -4.63
N ARG A 126 -27.14 -21.82 -5.32
CA ARG A 126 -28.00 -22.86 -4.72
C ARG A 126 -27.27 -24.16 -4.42
N ARG A 127 -26.18 -24.46 -5.12
CA ARG A 127 -25.42 -25.71 -4.97
C ARG A 127 -24.13 -25.47 -4.20
N ASP A 128 -24.11 -25.87 -2.93
CA ASP A 128 -22.88 -25.93 -2.15
C ASP A 128 -22.04 -27.15 -2.56
N HIS A 129 -21.11 -26.93 -3.48
CA HIS A 129 -20.15 -27.95 -3.90
C HIS A 129 -18.79 -27.29 -4.19
N PRO A 130 -17.65 -27.89 -3.76
CA PRO A 130 -16.32 -27.30 -3.95
C PRO A 130 -15.93 -27.08 -5.42
N SER A 131 -16.52 -27.82 -6.36
CA SER A 131 -16.32 -27.58 -7.80
C SER A 131 -17.12 -26.40 -8.35
N ASN A 132 -18.13 -25.92 -7.63
CA ASN A 132 -19.03 -24.85 -8.05
C ASN A 132 -18.69 -23.52 -7.39
N ILE A 133 -18.41 -23.52 -6.08
CA ILE A 133 -18.14 -22.32 -5.30
C ILE A 133 -16.69 -22.27 -4.79
N TYR A 134 -16.20 -21.07 -4.49
CA TYR A 134 -14.89 -20.90 -3.85
C TYR A 134 -14.93 -21.41 -2.40
N LYS A 135 -14.12 -22.42 -2.09
CA LYS A 135 -13.92 -22.97 -0.73
C LYS A 135 -12.47 -22.70 -0.29
N THR A 136 -12.13 -21.43 -0.22
CA THR A 136 -10.78 -20.97 0.11
C THR A 136 -10.59 -21.03 1.62
N GLU A 137 -9.51 -21.67 2.09
CA GLU A 137 -9.18 -21.70 3.51
C GLU A 137 -8.94 -20.28 4.03
N GLY A 138 -9.57 -19.95 5.16
CA GLY A 138 -9.55 -18.59 5.73
C GLY A 138 -10.41 -17.56 5.00
N GLY A 139 -11.17 -17.95 3.97
CA GLY A 139 -12.15 -17.10 3.32
C GLY A 139 -11.56 -15.87 2.62
N CYS A 140 -12.36 -14.82 2.46
CA CYS A 140 -11.90 -13.58 1.85
C CYS A 140 -10.94 -12.78 2.75
N ILE A 141 -11.06 -12.93 4.07
CA ILE A 141 -10.23 -12.22 5.05
C ILE A 141 -8.76 -12.56 4.88
N THR A 142 -8.43 -13.85 4.79
CA THR A 142 -7.04 -14.29 4.64
C THR A 142 -6.47 -13.90 3.29
N LYS A 143 -7.30 -13.90 2.23
CA LYS A 143 -6.87 -13.47 0.89
C LYS A 143 -6.57 -11.98 0.84
N LEU A 144 -7.42 -11.17 1.49
CA LEU A 144 -7.25 -9.73 1.56
C LEU A 144 -6.04 -9.35 2.44
N GLU A 145 -5.83 -10.05 3.56
CA GLU A 145 -4.61 -9.90 4.38
C GLU A 145 -3.35 -10.25 3.60
N GLN A 146 -3.33 -11.37 2.87
CA GLN A 146 -2.21 -11.77 2.02
C GLN A 146 -1.90 -10.71 0.95
N PHE A 147 -2.94 -10.23 0.27
CA PHE A 147 -2.80 -9.18 -0.73
C PHE A 147 -2.21 -7.89 -0.14
N LEU A 148 -2.72 -7.45 1.01
CA LEU A 148 -2.20 -6.26 1.66
C LEU A 148 -0.75 -6.45 2.12
N ALA A 149 -0.40 -7.62 2.64
CA ALA A 149 0.97 -7.96 3.06
C ALA A 149 1.95 -7.92 1.86
N ASP A 150 1.57 -8.54 0.74
CA ASP A 150 2.41 -8.59 -0.47
C ASP A 150 2.62 -7.19 -1.06
N HIS A 151 1.56 -6.38 -1.13
CA HIS A 151 1.68 -5.00 -1.61
C HIS A 151 2.49 -4.12 -0.65
N LEU A 152 2.32 -4.30 0.67
CA LEU A 152 3.11 -3.57 1.66
C LEU A 152 4.60 -3.94 1.58
N LEU A 153 4.93 -5.21 1.30
CA LEU A 153 6.30 -5.65 1.08
C LEU A 153 6.94 -4.93 -0.12
N ILE A 154 6.23 -4.85 -1.25
CA ILE A 154 6.73 -4.15 -2.44
C ILE A 154 6.91 -2.65 -2.16
N ILE A 155 5.92 -2.00 -1.54
CA ILE A 155 6.00 -0.58 -1.19
C ILE A 155 7.16 -0.33 -0.21
N GLY A 156 7.33 -1.22 0.78
CA GLY A 156 8.43 -1.18 1.73
C GLY A 156 9.80 -1.31 1.05
N ALA A 157 9.95 -2.25 0.11
CA ALA A 157 11.19 -2.42 -0.66
C ALA A 157 11.53 -1.17 -1.49
N VAL A 158 10.53 -0.57 -2.15
CA VAL A 158 10.70 0.69 -2.88
C VAL A 158 11.10 1.83 -1.93
N GLY A 159 10.43 1.95 -0.78
CA GLY A 159 10.74 2.96 0.23
C GLY A 159 12.16 2.85 0.78
N ILE A 160 12.63 1.63 1.09
CA ILE A 160 14.00 1.38 1.51
C ILE A 160 14.99 1.77 0.41
N GLY A 161 14.70 1.46 -0.86
CA GLY A 161 15.51 1.87 -2.00
C GLY A 161 15.65 3.39 -2.11
N VAL A 162 14.56 4.13 -1.90
CA VAL A 162 14.56 5.60 -1.89
C VAL A 162 15.36 6.14 -0.71
N ALA A 163 15.21 5.58 0.49
CA ALA A 163 15.98 5.97 1.66
C ALA A 163 17.50 5.76 1.45
N CYS A 164 17.91 4.62 0.90
CA CYS A 164 19.30 4.34 0.55
C CYS A 164 19.85 5.34 -0.48
N LEU A 165 19.06 5.70 -1.50
CA LEU A 165 19.43 6.72 -2.47
C LEU A 165 19.66 8.08 -1.78
N GLN A 166 18.76 8.51 -0.90
CA GLN A 166 18.90 9.77 -0.16
C GLN A 166 20.15 9.79 0.73
N VAL A 167 20.45 8.69 1.43
CA VAL A 167 21.67 8.56 2.23
C VAL A 167 22.92 8.67 1.35
N GLY A 168 22.93 8.01 0.18
CA GLY A 168 24.02 8.16 -0.78
C GLY A 168 24.20 9.60 -1.26
N LEU A 169 23.09 10.31 -1.50
CA LEU A 169 23.11 11.73 -1.89
C LEU A 169 23.62 12.63 -0.76
N PHE A 170 23.29 12.36 0.51
CA PHE A 170 23.87 13.09 1.65
C PHE A 170 25.38 12.97 1.69
N ILE A 171 25.91 11.75 1.54
CA ILE A 171 27.36 11.48 1.55
C ILE A 171 28.03 12.19 0.38
N PHE A 172 27.46 12.08 -0.82
CA PHE A 172 27.97 12.72 -2.02
C PHE A 172 28.02 14.26 -1.87
N GLN A 173 26.92 14.87 -1.41
CA GLN A 173 26.85 16.32 -1.22
C GLN A 173 27.79 16.82 -0.12
N TYR A 174 27.90 16.09 0.99
CA TYR A 174 28.81 16.44 2.09
C TYR A 174 30.28 16.39 1.66
N CYS A 175 30.69 15.31 0.99
CA CYS A 175 32.05 15.16 0.48
C CYS A 175 32.37 16.20 -0.61
N GLY A 176 31.43 16.40 -1.55
CA GLY A 176 31.52 17.42 -2.60
C GLY A 176 31.72 18.81 -2.01
N SER A 177 30.88 19.20 -1.05
CA SER A 177 30.95 20.52 -0.40
C SER A 177 32.30 20.74 0.32
N THR A 178 32.82 19.71 1.01
CA THR A 178 34.09 19.79 1.73
C THR A 178 35.29 19.95 0.78
N SER A 179 35.29 19.22 -0.35
CA SER A 179 36.35 19.33 -1.36
C SER A 179 36.36 20.71 -2.05
N GLN A 180 35.18 21.25 -2.39
CA GLN A 180 35.03 22.57 -3.00
C GLN A 180 35.47 23.70 -2.06
N GLN A 181 35.16 23.57 -0.76
CA GLN A 181 35.57 24.55 0.26
C GLN A 181 37.10 24.58 0.41
N THR A 182 37.76 23.42 0.36
CA THR A 182 39.22 23.30 0.39
C THR A 182 39.88 23.94 -0.83
N GLN A 183 39.34 23.72 -2.03
CA GLN A 183 39.83 24.37 -3.25
C GLN A 183 39.62 25.89 -3.22
N ALA A 184 38.46 26.37 -2.78
CA ALA A 184 38.17 27.80 -2.69
C ALA A 184 39.11 28.53 -1.70
N ILE A 185 39.41 27.90 -0.55
CA ILE A 185 40.37 28.43 0.43
C ILE A 185 41.80 28.45 -0.16
N THR A 186 42.20 27.37 -0.85
CA THR A 186 43.53 27.27 -1.47
C THR A 186 43.74 28.35 -2.54
N ILE A 187 42.73 28.62 -3.38
CA ILE A 187 42.77 29.67 -4.41
C ILE A 187 42.88 31.06 -3.76
N ARG A 188 42.09 31.34 -2.71
CA ARG A 188 42.15 32.63 -2.01
C ARG A 188 43.49 32.85 -1.30
N LEU A 189 44.06 31.81 -0.68
CA LEU A 189 45.38 31.89 -0.06
C LEU A 189 46.48 32.11 -1.12
N SER A 190 46.43 31.40 -2.25
CA SER A 190 47.33 31.62 -3.38
C SER A 190 47.32 33.07 -3.89
N GLN A 191 46.14 33.69 -3.98
CA GLN A 191 46.01 35.09 -4.41
C GLN A 191 46.40 36.11 -3.34
N SER A 192 46.49 35.71 -2.07
CA SER A 192 46.88 36.60 -0.97
C SER A 192 48.39 36.60 -0.71
N ILE A 193 49.12 35.63 -1.27
CA ILE A 193 50.58 35.46 -1.14
C ILE A 193 51.33 36.09 -2.34
N ILE A 194 50.62 36.41 -3.43
CA ILE A 194 51.12 37.15 -4.61
C ILE A 194 50.74 38.62 -4.45
#